data_AF-A0A1I2HI80-F1
#
_entry.id   AF-A0A1I2HI80-F1
#
_cell.length_a   1.000
_cell.length_b   1.000
_cell.length_c   1.000
_cell.angle_alpha   90.00
_cell.angle_beta   90.00
_cell.angle_gamma   90.00
#
_symmetry.space_group_name_H-M   'P 1'
#
loop_
_entity.id
_entity.type
_entity.pdbx_description
1 polymer ?
#
loop_
_entity_poly.entity_id
_entity_poly.type
_entity_poly.pdbx_seq_one_letter_code
_entity_poly.pdbx_strand_id
1 'polypeptide(L)'
;MKTNDLLADRVSTTLDAELVRLVGQLCFVKGGDPAAISAVVLGALSFLTIQAQHDRSMLGIDLRSEAGWGRIEAAVKLIYKGLAKSALTSSTIQVVIKPQPTAGGVW
;
A
#
# COMPACT_ATOMS: atom_id res chain seq x y z
N MET A 1 19.97 17.26 22.33
CA MET A 1 19.27 16.65 21.18
C MET A 1 20.03 17.04 19.93
N LYS A 2 20.61 16.09 19.17
CA LYS A 2 21.54 16.41 18.08
C LYS A 2 20.74 16.80 16.84
N THR A 3 21.22 17.78 16.08
CA THR A 3 20.55 18.33 14.88
C THR A 3 20.14 17.27 13.83
N ASN A 4 20.85 16.14 13.77
CA ASN A 4 20.49 15.00 12.91
C ASN A 4 19.16 14.34 13.30
N ASP A 5 18.81 14.32 14.58
CA ASP A 5 17.57 13.72 15.07
C ASP A 5 16.36 14.55 14.57
N LEU A 6 16.49 15.89 14.54
CA LEU A 6 15.45 16.80 14.06
C LEU A 6 15.21 16.70 12.55
N LEU A 7 16.26 16.45 11.76
CA LEU A 7 16.13 16.24 10.32
C LEU A 7 15.51 14.88 10.01
N ALA A 8 15.93 13.83 10.73
CA ALA A 8 15.36 12.49 10.58
C ALA A 8 13.86 12.49 10.90
N ASP A 9 13.44 13.14 11.98
CA ASP A 9 12.02 13.24 12.36
C ASP A 9 11.20 13.99 11.30
N ARG A 10 11.72 15.11 10.77
CA ARG A 10 11.03 15.86 9.72
C ARG A 10 10.88 15.07 8.42
N VAL A 11 11.92 14.34 8.02
CA VAL A 11 11.88 13.48 6.82
C VAL A 11 10.88 12.35 7.01
N SER A 12 10.91 11.67 8.15
CA SER A 12 9.97 10.60 8.50
C SER A 12 8.52 11.09 8.46
N THR A 13 8.26 12.25 9.08
CA THR A 13 6.91 12.85 9.13
C THR A 13 6.41 13.26 7.74
N THR A 14 7.29 13.81 6.90
CA THR A 14 6.95 14.22 5.54
C THR A 14 6.67 13.00 4.66
N LEU A 15 7.47 11.95 4.79
CA LEU A 15 7.27 10.70 4.07
C LEU A 15 5.94 10.05 4.44
N ASP A 16 5.63 9.98 5.73
CA ASP A 16 4.36 9.44 6.22
C ASP A 16 3.16 10.21 5.63
N ALA A 17 3.22 11.54 5.64
CA ALA A 17 2.18 12.38 5.05
C ALA A 17 1.94 12.09 3.55
N GLU A 18 3.02 11.88 2.77
CA GLU A 18 2.91 11.52 1.35
C GLU A 18 2.35 10.10 1.16
N LEU A 19 2.74 9.14 1.99
CA LEU A 19 2.20 7.78 1.95
C LEU A 19 0.70 7.77 2.27
N VAL A 20 0.28 8.50 3.31
CA VAL A 20 -1.14 8.68 3.64
C VAL A 20 -1.90 9.32 2.48
N ARG A 21 -1.33 10.36 1.86
CA ARG A 21 -1.94 11.03 0.70
C ARG A 21 -2.12 10.08 -0.49
N LEU A 22 -1.09 9.29 -0.82
CA LEU A 22 -1.13 8.34 -1.92
C LEU A 22 -2.16 7.23 -1.67
N VAL A 23 -2.15 6.63 -0.48
CA VAL A 23 -3.11 5.59 -0.11
C VAL A 23 -4.54 6.13 -0.12
N GLY A 24 -4.75 7.34 0.40
CA GLY A 24 -6.06 8.01 0.38
C GLY A 24 -6.60 8.26 -1.02
N GLN A 25 -5.74 8.46 -2.02
CA GLN A 25 -6.14 8.60 -3.43
C GLN A 25 -6.51 7.26 -4.09
N LEU A 26 -5.94 6.15 -3.61
CA LEU A 26 -6.09 4.82 -4.20
C LEU A 26 -7.23 4.00 -3.59
N CYS A 27 -7.69 4.33 -2.39
CA CYS A 27 -8.68 3.52 -1.69
C CYS A 27 -10.13 3.92 -2.00
N PHE A 28 -10.76 3.09 -2.84
CA PHE A 28 -12.16 3.21 -3.26
C PHE A 28 -13.17 2.55 -2.29
N VAL A 29 -12.71 2.05 -1.14
CA VAL A 29 -13.51 1.26 -0.20
C VAL A 29 -13.70 2.05 1.11
N LYS A 30 -14.93 2.52 1.39
CA LYS A 30 -15.31 3.07 2.70
C LYS A 30 -15.74 1.94 3.64
N GLY A 31 -15.34 2.01 4.91
CA GLY A 31 -15.71 1.02 5.95
C GLY A 31 -14.64 -0.04 6.25
N GLY A 32 -13.57 -0.11 5.45
CA GLY A 32 -12.30 -0.72 5.87
C GLY A 32 -11.33 0.34 6.38
N ASP A 33 -10.21 -0.07 6.99
CA ASP A 33 -9.05 0.80 7.26
C ASP A 33 -8.01 0.64 6.14
N PRO A 34 -8.16 1.38 5.02
CA PRO A 34 -7.25 1.29 3.89
C PRO A 34 -5.82 1.70 4.22
N ALA A 35 -5.65 2.62 5.16
CA ALA A 35 -4.35 3.08 5.61
C ALA A 35 -3.62 1.95 6.33
N ALA A 36 -4.27 1.28 7.28
CA ALA A 36 -3.69 0.14 7.98
C ALA A 36 -3.35 -1.02 7.03
N ILE A 37 -4.24 -1.37 6.11
CA ILE A 37 -3.99 -2.44 5.13
C ILE A 37 -2.77 -2.09 4.26
N SER A 38 -2.71 -0.87 3.76
CA SER A 38 -1.60 -0.42 2.92
C SER A 38 -0.29 -0.34 3.69
N ALA A 39 -0.32 0.08 4.96
CA ALA A 39 0.84 0.08 5.84
C ALA A 39 1.40 -1.35 6.05
N VAL A 40 0.51 -2.34 6.25
CA VAL A 40 0.92 -3.76 6.36
C VAL A 40 1.59 -4.25 5.08
N VAL A 41 0.99 -3.97 3.91
CA VAL A 41 1.55 -4.39 2.62
C VAL A 41 2.89 -3.70 2.35
N LEU A 42 2.99 -2.39 2.55
CA LEU A 42 4.22 -1.62 2.36
C LEU A 42 5.33 -2.08 3.32
N GLY A 43 4.99 -2.33 4.59
CA GLY A 43 5.93 -2.87 5.57
C GLY A 43 6.45 -4.25 5.18
N ALA A 44 5.56 -5.14 4.73
CA ALA A 44 5.93 -6.47 4.25
C ALA A 44 6.86 -6.40 3.03
N LEU A 45 6.53 -5.56 2.03
CA LEU A 45 7.36 -5.39 0.82
C LEU A 45 8.72 -4.77 1.16
N SER A 46 8.76 -3.80 2.06
CA SER A 46 10.00 -3.17 2.53
C SER A 46 10.90 -4.21 3.21
N PHE A 47 10.34 -5.03 4.10
CA PHE A 47 11.07 -6.11 4.76
C PHE A 47 11.59 -7.15 3.74
N LEU A 48 10.77 -7.58 2.79
CA LEU A 48 11.19 -8.52 1.75
C LEU A 48 12.28 -7.94 0.84
N THR A 49 12.22 -6.63 0.55
CA THR A 49 13.26 -5.93 -0.22
C THR A 49 14.60 -5.93 0.53
N ILE A 50 14.58 -5.68 1.85
CA ILE A 50 15.79 -5.77 2.68
C ILE A 50 16.33 -7.21 2.68
N GLN A 51 15.46 -8.21 2.81
CA GLN A 51 15.87 -9.61 2.80
C GLN A 51 16.47 -10.05 1.45
N ALA A 52 15.96 -9.52 0.34
CA ALA A 52 16.49 -9.75 -1.00
C ALA A 52 17.95 -9.29 -1.16
N GLN A 53 18.32 -8.18 -0.49
CA GLN A 53 19.70 -7.66 -0.50
C GLN A 53 20.70 -8.58 0.22
N HIS A 54 20.22 -9.44 1.11
CA HIS A 54 21.04 -10.37 1.89
C HIS A 54 21.06 -11.80 1.32
N ASP A 55 20.71 -11.98 0.03
CA ASP A 55 20.67 -13.30 -0.66
C ASP A 55 19.74 -14.32 0.03
N ARG A 56 18.74 -13.84 0.78
CA ARG A 56 17.85 -14.73 1.53
C ARG A 56 16.66 -15.14 0.69
N SER A 57 16.43 -16.46 0.62
CA SER A 57 15.09 -16.95 0.30
C SER A 57 14.17 -16.74 1.51
N MET A 58 12.90 -16.51 1.25
CA MET A 58 11.88 -16.41 2.30
C MET A 58 10.77 -17.41 1.99
N LEU A 59 10.53 -18.36 2.90
CA LEU A 59 9.53 -19.42 2.72
C LEU A 59 9.71 -20.20 1.39
N GLY A 60 10.96 -20.42 0.97
CA GLY A 60 11.28 -21.07 -0.30
C GLY A 60 11.02 -20.22 -1.54
N ILE A 61 10.74 -18.92 -1.39
CA ILE A 61 10.69 -17.95 -2.49
C ILE A 61 12.07 -17.33 -2.64
N ASP A 62 12.66 -17.44 -3.82
CA ASP A 62 13.89 -16.72 -4.17
C ASP A 62 13.57 -15.25 -4.45
N LEU A 63 13.99 -14.38 -3.52
CA LEU A 63 13.75 -12.94 -3.56
C LEU A 63 14.66 -12.18 -4.54
N ARG A 64 15.61 -12.84 -5.20
CA ARG A 64 16.43 -12.23 -6.26
C ARG A 64 15.92 -12.53 -7.66
N SER A 65 14.99 -13.46 -7.77
CA SER A 65 14.39 -13.84 -9.03
C SER A 65 13.16 -13.00 -9.34
N GLU A 66 13.02 -12.61 -10.61
CA GLU A 66 11.77 -12.04 -11.13
C GLU A 66 10.58 -12.98 -10.91
N ALA A 67 10.80 -14.29 -11.01
CA ALA A 67 9.77 -15.30 -10.73
C ALA A 67 9.28 -15.25 -9.28
N GLY A 68 10.18 -15.05 -8.32
CA GLY A 68 9.85 -14.89 -6.90
C GLY A 68 9.05 -13.62 -6.63
N TRP A 69 9.47 -12.49 -7.21
CA TRP A 69 8.71 -11.23 -7.13
C TRP A 69 7.35 -11.31 -7.81
N GLY A 70 7.24 -12.01 -8.94
CA GLY A 70 5.97 -12.28 -9.61
C GLY A 70 4.98 -13.07 -8.73
N ARG A 71 5.48 -14.03 -7.92
CA ARG A 71 4.65 -14.75 -6.94
C ARG A 71 4.14 -13.82 -5.83
N ILE A 72 4.99 -12.94 -5.32
CA ILE A 72 4.63 -11.96 -4.29
C ILE A 72 3.58 -10.98 -4.84
N GLU A 73 3.79 -10.45 -6.04
CA GLU A 73 2.86 -9.53 -6.71
C GLU A 73 1.49 -10.19 -6.93
N ALA A 74 1.46 -11.44 -7.40
CA ALA A 74 0.23 -12.19 -7.60
C ALA A 74 -0.54 -12.37 -6.27
N ALA A 75 0.16 -12.65 -5.17
CA ALA A 75 -0.44 -12.76 -3.85
C ALA A 75 -1.03 -11.43 -3.36
N VAL A 76 -0.28 -10.32 -3.48
CA VAL A 76 -0.77 -8.97 -3.12
C VAL A 76 -2.02 -8.60 -3.92
N LYS A 77 -2.01 -8.83 -5.25
CA LYS A 77 -3.19 -8.62 -6.11
C LYS A 77 -4.40 -9.45 -5.64
N LEU A 78 -4.18 -10.70 -5.22
CA LEU A 78 -5.24 -11.56 -4.71
C LEU A 78 -5.82 -11.03 -3.39
N ILE A 79 -4.98 -10.54 -2.48
CA ILE A 79 -5.42 -9.93 -1.21
C ILE A 79 -6.32 -8.72 -1.50
N TYR A 80 -5.90 -7.78 -2.35
CA TYR A 80 -6.71 -6.61 -2.69
C TYR A 80 -8.01 -6.97 -3.40
N LYS A 81 -7.99 -7.95 -4.32
CA LYS A 81 -9.22 -8.45 -4.97
C LYS A 81 -10.17 -9.09 -3.96
N GLY A 82 -9.65 -9.86 -3.00
CA GLY A 82 -10.41 -10.46 -1.91
C GLY A 82 -11.07 -9.40 -1.03
N LEU A 83 -10.32 -8.38 -0.62
CA LEU A 83 -10.82 -7.25 0.15
C LEU A 83 -11.92 -6.48 -0.59
N ALA A 84 -11.71 -6.19 -1.88
CA ALA A 84 -12.71 -5.52 -2.71
C ALA A 84 -14.00 -6.35 -2.85
N LYS A 85 -13.86 -7.67 -3.03
CA LYS A 85 -15.02 -8.58 -3.09
C LYS A 85 -15.76 -8.62 -1.75
N SER A 86 -15.04 -8.74 -0.64
CA SER A 86 -15.64 -8.73 0.71
C SER A 86 -16.34 -7.41 1.02
N ALA A 87 -15.79 -6.29 0.54
CA ALA A 87 -16.42 -4.98 0.65
C ALA A 87 -17.77 -4.91 -0.07
N LEU A 88 -17.86 -5.49 -1.27
CA LEU A 88 -19.11 -5.51 -2.05
C LEU A 88 -20.21 -6.38 -1.41
N THR A 89 -19.84 -7.39 -0.63
CA THR A 89 -20.78 -8.31 0.03
C THR A 89 -21.09 -7.94 1.48
N SER A 90 -20.42 -6.92 2.02
CA SER A 90 -20.54 -6.55 3.44
C SER A 90 -21.63 -5.50 3.63
N SER A 91 -22.47 -5.69 4.65
CA SER A 91 -23.44 -4.67 5.10
C SER A 91 -22.80 -3.45 5.76
N THR A 92 -21.49 -3.52 6.07
CA THR A 92 -20.76 -2.54 6.88
C THR A 92 -19.69 -1.77 6.08
N ILE A 93 -19.36 -2.23 4.87
CA ILE A 93 -18.32 -1.67 4.00
C ILE A 93 -18.97 -1.24 2.68
N GLN A 94 -18.77 -0.01 2.25
CA GLN A 94 -19.35 0.54 1.01
C GLN A 94 -18.25 0.99 0.06
N VAL A 95 -18.31 0.56 -1.20
CA VAL A 95 -17.45 1.10 -2.26
C VAL A 95 -17.99 2.50 -2.63
N VAL A 96 -17.18 3.54 -2.45
CA VAL A 96 -17.55 4.89 -2.90
C VAL A 96 -16.80 5.20 -4.17
N ILE A 97 -17.53 5.18 -5.28
CA ILE A 97 -17.04 5.65 -6.57
C ILE A 97 -16.96 7.17 -6.47
N LYS A 98 -15.73 7.72 -6.52
CA LYS A 98 -15.54 9.17 -6.60
C LYS A 98 -16.17 9.64 -7.93
N PRO A 99 -17.06 10.64 -7.93
CA PRO A 99 -17.59 11.18 -9.18
C PRO A 99 -16.42 11.69 -10.04
N GLN A 100 -16.42 11.27 -11.30
CA GLN A 100 -15.48 11.74 -12.32
C GLN A 100 -15.57 13.27 -12.35
N PRO A 101 -14.44 14.01 -12.41
CA PRO A 101 -14.52 15.45 -12.57
C PRO A 101 -15.26 15.71 -13.87
N THR A 102 -16.46 16.27 -13.77
CA THR A 102 -17.23 16.67 -14.95
C THR A 102 -16.38 17.69 -15.69
N ALA A 103 -16.04 17.37 -16.94
CA ALA A 103 -15.51 18.33 -17.90
C ALA A 103 -16.57 19.42 -18.08
N GLY A 104 -16.51 20.44 -17.24
CA GLY A 104 -17.49 21.51 -17.12
C GLY A 104 -16.76 22.80 -16.78
N GLY A 105 -16.07 23.33 -17.78
CA GLY A 105 -15.32 24.57 -17.72
C GLY A 105 -14.88 25.00 -19.10
N VAL A 106 -15.82 25.04 -20.04
CA VAL A 106 -15.66 25.80 -21.28
C VAL A 106 -16.01 27.24 -20.90
N TRP A 107 -15.00 28.10 -20.89
CA TRP A 107 -15.18 29.53 -21.06
C TRP A 107 -15.37 29.82 -22.55
#